data_AF-A0A836WE74-F1
#
_entry.id   AF-A0A836WE74-F1
#
_cell.length_a   1.000
_cell.length_b   1.000
_cell.length_c   1.000
_cell.angle_alpha   90.00
_cell.angle_beta   90.00
_cell.angle_gamma   90.00
#
_symmetry.space_group_name_H-M   'P 1'
#
loop_
_entity.id
_entity.type
_entity.pdbx_description
1 polymer ?
#
loop_
_entity_poly.entity_id
_entity_poly.type
_entity_poly.pdbx_seq_one_letter_code
_entity_poly.pdbx_strand_id
1 'polypeptide(L)'
;MSSLYKALQFPINVYAHSLYLEEGHVDDLHYGLFQEGETEVSLSSTQQRATDFLLTHLPAPPRRILEIGLGLGNTARQIAGRGYSITAITPNAKEIHLAKQSIQDQVALECVHFEEFAAPPEKYDVILLQETAQQLSPSILFNKAYRLLAKEGIILIADEMSLKPIAKSLPLLTDLHIQAQRCGFRLTEQIDLSTQIAPTLDYFIRAIEKHRTVLQTDLDLNQDRLEALLTALQDKQQKYRDSQYGYFLLSFAKKSAEVTIPRTRTSNKKDSQQTTASKPTFSFRPYQAGDEHAIQTSFAEVFPSYRNLDTWHWIYTHNPDGSRIMLAVAENGDLAAHYASSVHSAIWAGQTTRIGFIRDVFSTSRYRTFTEGRRGVFVQNFEAFLDEWTGPNQLVMLYGFPSQRPFRLGKLLMRYQPFSEWYTYRYTVPVALQQHDTLGLIQPIKRFDTAYDRLWEKRAPQYQFAVCRNARFLNWRFIDIPHKKYWIWGYSPFLSTEVLGYVVIAPEKPQAKLIDFCFPEDDTLAESFWQQVIDILRWRGVKSIETWFSAAGSPHIIEALGFKAQPRPDYMIPVFRVFHPDLDLQWLDANFYYTMADSDFY
;
A
#
# COMPACT_ATOMS: atom_id res chain seq x y z
N MET A 1 -4.74 1.49 45.64
CA MET A 1 -3.70 1.21 44.63
C MET A 1 -4.20 0.38 43.45
N SER A 2 -5.27 -0.44 43.56
CA SER A 2 -5.82 -1.20 42.41
C SER A 2 -6.32 -0.32 41.24
N SER A 3 -6.54 0.97 41.45
CA SER A 3 -7.01 1.90 40.42
C SER A 3 -5.95 2.31 39.40
N LEU A 4 -4.65 2.19 39.72
CA LEU A 4 -3.59 2.76 38.86
C LEU A 4 -3.49 2.02 37.52
N TYR A 5 -3.44 0.69 37.57
CA TYR A 5 -3.29 -0.15 36.37
C TYR A 5 -4.61 -0.50 35.70
N LYS A 6 -5.75 -0.38 36.41
CA LYS A 6 -7.09 -0.55 35.85
C LYS A 6 -7.35 0.33 34.62
N ALA A 7 -6.74 1.51 34.60
CA ALA A 7 -6.90 2.47 33.52
C ALA A 7 -6.19 2.06 32.21
N LEU A 8 -5.22 1.14 32.25
CA LEU A 8 -4.50 0.66 31.05
C LEU A 8 -5.44 -0.13 30.14
N GLN A 9 -5.08 -0.22 28.85
CA GLN A 9 -5.87 -0.99 27.89
C GLN A 9 -5.66 -2.49 28.11
N PHE A 10 -6.69 -3.29 27.88
CA PHE A 10 -6.56 -4.74 27.84
C PHE A 10 -5.76 -5.20 26.61
N PRO A 11 -4.85 -6.18 26.73
CA PRO A 11 -4.56 -7.00 27.92
C PRO A 11 -3.47 -6.42 28.86
N ILE A 12 -2.90 -5.26 28.55
CA ILE A 12 -1.79 -4.65 29.30
C ILE A 12 -2.17 -4.39 30.78
N ASN A 13 -3.41 -3.99 31.06
CA ASN A 13 -3.89 -3.85 32.43
C ASN A 13 -3.82 -5.15 33.25
N VAL A 14 -4.06 -6.31 32.63
CA VAL A 14 -3.95 -7.61 33.28
C VAL A 14 -2.49 -7.91 33.61
N TYR A 15 -1.57 -7.70 32.66
CA TYR A 15 -0.14 -7.94 32.89
C TYR A 15 0.41 -7.07 34.01
N ALA A 16 0.09 -5.77 34.01
CA ALA A 16 0.51 -4.85 35.06
C ALA A 16 -0.05 -5.25 36.43
N HIS A 17 -1.34 -5.60 36.51
CA HIS A 17 -1.96 -5.97 37.79
C HIS A 17 -1.46 -7.32 38.30
N SER A 18 -1.21 -8.28 37.41
CA SER A 18 -0.58 -9.57 37.76
C SER A 18 0.81 -9.37 38.33
N LEU A 19 1.64 -8.53 37.70
CA LEU A 19 2.99 -8.23 38.18
C LEU A 19 2.95 -7.53 39.55
N TYR A 20 2.04 -6.55 39.72
CA TYR A 20 1.84 -5.89 41.01
C TYR A 20 1.43 -6.86 42.12
N LEU A 21 0.57 -7.84 41.83
CA LEU A 21 0.14 -8.84 42.82
C LEU A 21 1.24 -9.84 43.17
N GLU A 22 2.15 -10.15 42.25
CA GLU A 22 3.29 -11.04 42.49
C GLU A 22 4.46 -10.32 43.19
N GLU A 23 4.74 -9.06 42.84
CA GLU A 23 6.00 -8.39 43.21
C GLU A 23 5.81 -7.09 44.00
N GLY A 24 4.59 -6.57 44.10
CA GLY A 24 4.27 -5.35 44.84
C GLY A 24 4.58 -4.04 44.10
N HIS A 25 5.19 -4.11 42.92
CA HIS A 25 5.49 -2.96 42.05
C HIS A 25 5.45 -3.36 40.57
N VAL A 26 5.48 -2.36 39.67
CA VAL A 26 5.51 -2.54 38.22
C VAL A 26 6.39 -1.44 37.64
N ASP A 27 7.59 -1.79 37.17
CA ASP A 27 8.49 -0.84 36.51
C ASP A 27 8.37 -0.91 34.99
N ASP A 28 8.20 -2.13 34.46
CA ASP A 28 8.19 -2.44 33.04
C ASP A 28 7.12 -3.48 32.70
N LEU A 29 6.74 -3.51 31.42
CA LEU A 29 5.73 -4.44 30.89
C LEU A 29 6.23 -5.24 29.69
N HIS A 30 7.50 -5.07 29.34
CA HIS A 30 8.15 -5.81 28.26
C HIS A 30 8.61 -7.19 28.73
N TYR A 31 9.11 -8.03 27.83
CA TYR A 31 9.59 -9.36 28.17
C TYR A 31 10.85 -9.31 29.05
N GLY A 32 10.95 -10.29 29.94
CA GLY A 32 12.13 -10.51 30.77
C GLY A 32 13.19 -11.33 30.04
N LEU A 33 14.47 -11.02 30.24
CA LEU A 33 15.59 -11.79 29.71
C LEU A 33 16.12 -12.74 30.78
N PHE A 34 15.82 -14.04 30.68
CA PHE A 34 16.22 -15.07 31.63
C PHE A 34 17.59 -15.67 31.28
N GLN A 35 18.32 -16.13 32.30
CA GLN A 35 19.50 -16.98 32.11
C GLN A 35 19.11 -18.45 32.07
N GLU A 36 19.98 -19.27 31.48
CA GLU A 36 19.73 -20.70 31.36
C GLU A 36 19.55 -21.35 32.74
N GLY A 37 18.40 -22.02 32.95
CA GLY A 37 18.06 -22.68 34.20
C GLY A 37 17.43 -21.79 35.28
N GLU A 38 17.23 -20.48 35.04
CA GLU A 38 16.49 -19.62 35.97
C GLU A 38 14.98 -19.94 35.95
N THR A 39 14.42 -20.34 37.09
CA THR A 39 12.97 -20.59 37.25
C THR A 39 12.32 -19.84 38.42
N GLU A 40 13.12 -19.36 39.39
CA GLU A 40 12.69 -18.64 40.60
C GLU A 40 13.31 -17.24 40.69
N VAL A 41 13.24 -16.48 39.60
CA VAL A 41 13.69 -15.09 39.54
C VAL A 41 12.49 -14.15 39.40
N SER A 42 12.57 -12.95 39.98
CA SER A 42 11.52 -11.93 39.80
C SER A 42 11.49 -11.47 38.35
N LEU A 43 10.30 -11.27 37.79
CA LEU A 43 10.14 -10.78 36.43
C LEU A 43 10.74 -9.37 36.31
N SER A 44 10.57 -8.51 37.31
CA SER A 44 11.23 -7.20 37.38
C SER A 44 12.75 -7.27 37.18
N SER A 45 13.43 -8.23 37.80
CA SER A 45 14.89 -8.39 37.65
C SER A 45 15.26 -8.82 36.23
N THR A 46 14.48 -9.71 35.63
CA THR A 46 14.70 -10.16 34.24
C THR A 46 14.37 -9.08 33.21
N GLN A 47 13.36 -8.24 33.48
CA GLN A 47 13.04 -7.07 32.67
C GLN A 47 14.18 -6.06 32.74
N GLN A 48 14.66 -5.72 33.94
CA GLN A 48 15.83 -4.84 34.09
C GLN A 48 17.04 -5.37 33.31
N ARG A 49 17.28 -6.69 33.32
CA ARG A 49 18.33 -7.32 32.52
C ARG A 49 18.11 -7.17 31.01
N ALA A 50 16.87 -7.30 30.53
CA ALA A 50 16.53 -7.07 29.12
C ALA A 50 16.82 -5.62 28.70
N THR A 51 16.47 -4.67 29.56
CA THR A 51 16.76 -3.24 29.35
C THR A 51 18.27 -2.99 29.36
N ASP A 52 19.01 -3.50 30.35
CA ASP A 52 20.47 -3.34 30.39
C ASP A 52 21.13 -3.96 29.14
N PHE A 53 20.67 -5.13 28.69
CA PHE A 53 21.12 -5.73 27.45
C PHE A 53 20.86 -4.80 26.26
N LEU A 54 19.63 -4.34 26.05
CA LEU A 54 19.25 -3.40 24.99
C LEU A 54 20.14 -2.14 24.98
N LEU A 55 20.41 -1.57 26.14
CA LEU A 55 21.20 -0.35 26.29
C LEU A 55 22.69 -0.57 25.96
N THR A 56 23.22 -1.79 26.05
CA THR A 56 24.61 -2.09 25.65
C THR A 56 24.83 -2.01 24.13
N HIS A 57 23.75 -2.05 23.35
CA HIS A 57 23.78 -1.93 21.89
C HIS A 57 23.56 -0.48 21.40
N LEU A 58 23.43 0.49 22.31
CA LEU A 58 23.38 1.90 21.95
C LEU A 58 24.78 2.45 21.65
N PRO A 59 24.93 3.34 20.65
CA PRO A 59 26.18 4.07 20.42
C PRO A 59 26.50 4.99 21.60
N ALA A 60 27.78 5.13 21.96
CA ALA A 60 28.21 5.91 23.12
C ALA A 60 27.61 7.33 23.17
N PRO A 61 27.20 7.81 24.36
CA PRO A 61 26.62 9.14 24.54
C PRO A 61 27.67 10.25 24.31
N PRO A 62 27.25 11.48 23.95
CA PRO A 62 25.86 11.92 23.80
C PRO A 62 25.26 11.51 22.44
N ARG A 63 24.01 11.02 22.45
CA ARG A 63 23.22 10.74 21.24
C ARG A 63 21.77 11.19 21.42
N ARG A 64 21.13 11.53 20.31
CA ARG A 64 19.71 11.90 20.23
C ARG A 64 18.88 10.67 19.89
N ILE A 65 18.00 10.25 20.79
CA ILE A 65 17.20 9.03 20.67
C ILE A 65 15.73 9.39 20.51
N LEU A 66 15.07 8.76 19.54
CA LEU A 66 13.62 8.70 19.45
C LEU A 66 13.17 7.31 19.90
N GLU A 67 12.46 7.23 21.02
CA GLU A 67 11.82 6.00 21.48
C GLU A 67 10.35 5.97 21.03
N ILE A 68 9.96 4.89 20.37
CA ILE A 68 8.58 4.66 19.91
C ILE A 68 7.94 3.61 20.81
N GLY A 69 6.93 4.01 21.57
CA GLY A 69 6.22 3.18 22.53
C GLY A 69 6.90 3.16 23.91
N LEU A 70 6.82 4.26 24.66
CA LEU A 70 7.54 4.40 25.94
C LEU A 70 7.10 3.46 27.08
N GLY A 71 5.98 2.75 26.94
CA GLY A 71 5.39 1.94 28.01
C GLY A 71 5.14 2.75 29.28
N LEU A 72 5.77 2.33 30.40
CA LEU A 72 5.71 3.04 31.68
C LEU A 72 6.83 4.08 31.86
N GLY A 73 7.75 4.19 30.89
CA GLY A 73 8.76 5.24 30.84
C GLY A 73 10.08 4.94 31.57
N ASN A 74 10.26 3.74 32.13
CA ASN A 74 11.51 3.35 32.80
C ASN A 74 12.70 3.33 31.84
N THR A 75 12.56 2.71 30.66
CA THR A 75 13.61 2.71 29.62
C THR A 75 14.02 4.14 29.24
N ALA A 76 13.05 5.03 29.01
CA ALA A 76 13.32 6.44 28.71
C ALA A 76 14.14 7.15 29.79
N ARG A 77 13.75 6.96 31.07
CA ARG A 77 14.45 7.50 32.24
C ARG A 77 15.89 7.00 32.33
N GLN A 78 16.07 5.70 32.11
CA GLN A 78 17.37 5.03 32.14
C GLN A 78 18.30 5.49 31.01
N ILE A 79 17.74 5.78 29.84
CA ILE A 79 18.47 6.39 28.71
C ILE A 79 18.90 7.82 29.08
N ALA A 80 17.99 8.67 29.55
CA ALA A 80 18.32 10.04 29.94
C ALA A 80 19.42 10.10 31.02
N GLY A 81 19.33 9.24 32.05
CA GLY A 81 20.32 9.17 33.13
C GLY A 81 21.74 8.74 32.69
N ARG A 82 21.88 8.17 31.49
CA ARG A 82 23.17 7.79 30.88
C ARG A 82 23.75 8.89 29.96
N GLY A 83 23.17 10.09 29.96
CA GLY A 83 23.69 11.25 29.21
C GLY A 83 23.19 11.34 27.77
N TYR A 84 22.12 10.64 27.43
CA TYR A 84 21.45 10.73 26.13
C TYR A 84 20.37 11.81 26.14
N SER A 85 20.12 12.42 24.98
CA SER A 85 18.94 13.24 24.76
C SER A 85 17.85 12.38 24.16
N ILE A 86 16.67 12.31 24.78
CA ILE A 86 15.60 11.41 24.34
C ILE A 86 14.27 12.14 24.13
N THR A 87 13.62 11.83 23.01
CA THR A 87 12.20 12.06 22.76
C THR A 87 11.49 10.72 22.79
N ALA A 88 10.46 10.57 23.62
CA ALA A 88 9.69 9.35 23.73
C ALA A 88 8.22 9.62 23.37
N ILE A 89 7.66 8.79 22.47
CA ILE A 89 6.32 8.98 21.93
C ILE A 89 5.42 7.77 22.19
N THR A 90 4.14 8.01 22.39
CA THR A 90 3.07 7.00 22.36
C THR A 90 1.75 7.67 21.99
N PRO A 91 0.83 6.98 21.30
CA PRO A 91 -0.53 7.48 21.13
C PRO A 91 -1.37 7.41 22.42
N ASN A 92 -0.89 6.72 23.46
CA ASN A 92 -1.66 6.49 24.69
C ASN A 92 -1.43 7.59 25.73
N ALA A 93 -2.36 8.54 25.82
CA ALA A 93 -2.31 9.63 26.79
C ALA A 93 -2.19 9.16 28.26
N LYS A 94 -2.64 7.94 28.57
CA LYS A 94 -2.55 7.37 29.93
C LYS A 94 -1.14 6.89 30.26
N GLU A 95 -0.43 6.29 29.30
CA GLU A 95 0.99 5.97 29.44
C GLU A 95 1.81 7.23 29.68
N ILE A 96 1.53 8.32 28.94
CA ILE A 96 2.15 9.63 29.18
C ILE A 96 1.87 10.13 30.61
N HIS A 97 0.62 10.01 31.08
CA HIS A 97 0.26 10.44 32.43
C HIS A 97 1.01 9.65 33.51
N LEU A 98 1.13 8.32 33.37
CA LEU A 98 1.87 7.47 34.30
C LEU A 98 3.38 7.75 34.24
N ALA A 99 3.94 7.87 33.03
CA ALA A 99 5.36 8.13 32.84
C ALA A 99 5.78 9.50 33.43
N LYS A 100 4.93 10.53 33.35
CA LYS A 100 5.17 11.84 33.99
C LYS A 100 5.30 11.78 35.51
N GLN A 101 4.80 10.74 36.17
CA GLN A 101 4.97 10.57 37.61
C GLN A 101 6.37 10.08 37.99
N SER A 102 7.10 9.46 37.06
CA SER A 102 8.38 8.79 37.31
C SER A 102 9.56 9.38 36.52
N ILE A 103 9.29 10.12 35.45
CA ILE A 103 10.28 10.79 34.59
C ILE A 103 10.42 12.27 34.98
N GLN A 104 11.66 12.71 35.21
CA GLN A 104 12.02 14.13 35.43
C GLN A 104 12.11 14.91 34.10
N ASP A 105 12.31 16.23 34.15
CA ASP A 105 12.35 17.18 33.00
C ASP A 105 13.40 16.87 31.90
N GLN A 106 14.10 15.73 31.97
CA GLN A 106 15.17 15.33 31.06
C GLN A 106 14.69 14.53 29.82
N VAL A 107 13.43 14.09 29.77
CA VAL A 107 12.84 13.36 28.63
C VAL A 107 11.76 14.20 27.99
N ALA A 108 11.84 14.40 26.68
CA ALA A 108 10.74 15.01 25.92
C ALA A 108 9.65 13.96 25.67
N LEU A 109 8.44 14.18 26.20
CA LEU A 109 7.30 13.28 26.08
C LEU A 109 6.24 13.84 25.15
N GLU A 110 5.85 13.10 24.11
CA GLU A 110 4.81 13.51 23.16
C GLU A 110 3.72 12.43 23.00
N CYS A 111 2.45 12.84 23.11
CA CYS A 111 1.31 11.96 22.89
C CYS A 111 0.92 11.99 21.40
N VAL A 112 1.44 11.08 20.59
CA VAL A 112 1.29 11.08 19.13
C VAL A 112 1.55 9.70 18.54
N HIS A 113 0.83 9.35 17.47
CA HIS A 113 1.13 8.16 16.67
C HIS A 113 2.46 8.33 15.92
N PHE A 114 3.24 7.26 15.76
CA PHE A 114 4.50 7.35 15.00
C PHE A 114 4.25 7.77 13.55
N GLU A 115 3.12 7.38 12.95
CA GLU A 115 2.64 7.78 11.62
C GLU A 115 2.52 9.29 11.47
N GLU A 116 2.08 9.98 12.53
CA GLU A 116 1.76 11.41 12.55
C GLU A 116 2.91 12.27 13.11
N PHE A 117 3.82 11.65 13.88
CA PHE A 117 4.94 12.34 14.53
C PHE A 117 5.78 13.18 13.55
N ALA A 118 5.90 14.48 13.80
CA ALA A 118 6.63 15.39 12.92
C ALA A 118 7.87 15.93 13.60
N ALA A 119 9.01 15.76 12.94
CA ALA A 119 10.28 16.34 13.35
C ALA A 119 11.11 16.72 12.11
N PRO A 120 12.03 17.70 12.24
CA PRO A 120 13.03 17.97 11.22
C PRO A 120 13.77 16.70 10.76
N PRO A 121 14.16 16.59 9.48
CA PRO A 121 15.04 15.52 9.01
C PRO A 121 16.35 15.46 9.81
N GLU A 122 16.94 14.28 9.93
CA GLU A 122 18.24 14.06 10.58
C GLU A 122 18.31 14.50 12.07
N LYS A 123 17.15 14.60 12.74
CA LYS A 123 17.04 14.99 14.15
C LYS A 123 17.56 13.94 15.12
N TYR A 124 17.52 12.65 14.76
CA TYR A 124 17.84 11.56 15.68
C TYR A 124 19.04 10.76 15.21
N ASP A 125 19.85 10.26 16.15
CA ASP A 125 20.97 9.36 15.89
C ASP A 125 20.54 7.89 16.06
N VAL A 126 19.54 7.65 16.92
CA VAL A 126 18.94 6.33 17.16
C VAL A 126 17.42 6.44 17.14
N ILE A 127 16.76 5.50 16.47
CA ILE A 127 15.33 5.22 16.67
C ILE A 127 15.22 3.88 17.38
N LEU A 128 14.61 3.87 18.56
CA LEU A 128 14.48 2.72 19.44
C LEU A 128 13.04 2.21 19.44
N LEU A 129 12.87 0.91 19.25
CA LEU A 129 11.59 0.21 19.39
C LEU A 129 11.78 -1.00 20.30
N GLN A 130 11.09 -1.00 21.43
CA GLN A 130 10.97 -2.17 22.29
C GLN A 130 9.51 -2.60 22.26
N GLU A 131 9.23 -3.78 21.70
CA GLU A 131 7.91 -4.42 21.64
C GLU A 131 6.78 -3.61 20.97
N THR A 132 7.18 -2.64 20.16
CA THR A 132 6.29 -1.71 19.46
C THR A 132 6.39 -1.83 17.94
N ALA A 133 7.44 -2.47 17.41
CA ALA A 133 7.60 -2.69 15.97
C ALA A 133 6.50 -3.61 15.40
N GLN A 134 6.02 -4.56 16.19
CA GLN A 134 4.88 -5.44 15.85
C GLN A 134 3.55 -4.70 15.62
N GLN A 135 3.43 -3.45 16.09
CA GLN A 135 2.25 -2.61 15.92
C GLN A 135 2.35 -1.71 14.68
N LEU A 136 3.53 -1.59 14.07
CA LEU A 136 3.79 -0.69 12.97
C LEU A 136 3.90 -1.44 11.64
N SER A 137 3.48 -0.79 10.57
CA SER A 137 3.80 -1.26 9.21
C SER A 137 5.30 -1.12 8.97
N PRO A 138 6.05 -2.19 8.63
CA PRO A 138 7.49 -2.11 8.39
C PRO A 138 7.88 -1.04 7.36
N SER A 139 7.06 -0.86 6.31
CA SER A 139 7.33 0.19 5.31
C SER A 139 7.16 1.60 5.86
N ILE A 140 6.20 1.84 6.76
CA ILE A 140 6.06 3.16 7.41
C ILE A 140 7.24 3.38 8.34
N LEU A 141 7.56 2.37 9.16
CA LEU A 141 8.70 2.38 10.08
C LEU A 141 9.99 2.80 9.37
N PHE A 142 10.42 2.04 8.37
CA PHE A 142 11.73 2.28 7.76
C PHE A 142 11.76 3.54 6.88
N ASN A 143 10.70 3.88 6.13
CA ASN A 143 10.70 5.12 5.33
C ASN A 143 10.76 6.37 6.21
N LYS A 144 9.94 6.42 7.25
CA LYS A 144 9.91 7.56 8.16
C LYS A 144 11.20 7.63 8.98
N ALA A 145 11.70 6.49 9.46
CA ALA A 145 12.98 6.40 10.14
C ALA A 145 14.14 6.92 9.26
N TYR A 146 14.17 6.61 7.96
CA TYR A 146 15.21 7.09 7.05
C TYR A 146 15.27 8.62 7.02
N ARG A 147 14.13 9.31 7.02
CA ARG A 147 14.07 10.78 7.04
C ARG A 147 14.52 11.36 8.39
N LEU A 148 14.08 10.75 9.49
CA LEU A 148 14.32 11.24 10.85
C LEU A 148 15.75 10.99 11.34
N LEU A 149 16.40 9.93 10.84
CA LEU A 149 17.75 9.55 11.24
C LEU A 149 18.83 10.38 10.54
N ALA A 150 19.85 10.76 11.30
CA ALA A 150 21.10 11.31 10.80
C ALA A 150 21.79 10.34 9.83
N LYS A 151 22.78 10.82 9.06
CA LYS A 151 23.47 10.03 8.02
C LYS A 151 24.00 8.68 8.50
N GLU A 152 24.55 8.64 9.71
CA GLU A 152 25.08 7.43 10.35
C GLU A 152 24.14 6.91 11.46
N GLY A 153 22.85 7.24 11.36
CA GLY A 153 21.85 6.84 12.34
C GLY A 153 21.46 5.37 12.26
N ILE A 154 21.01 4.82 13.37
CA ILE A 154 20.58 3.41 13.47
C ILE A 154 19.13 3.27 13.94
N ILE A 155 18.50 2.17 13.56
CA ILE A 155 17.26 1.68 14.19
C ILE A 155 17.63 0.48 15.04
N LEU A 156 17.24 0.50 16.31
CA LEU A 156 17.41 -0.61 17.23
C LEU A 156 16.02 -1.16 17.61
N ILE A 157 15.78 -2.44 17.34
CA ILE A 157 14.51 -3.12 17.57
C ILE A 157 14.75 -4.30 18.51
N ALA A 158 14.01 -4.36 19.63
CA ALA A 158 13.88 -5.56 20.46
C ALA A 158 12.41 -5.96 20.47
N ASP A 159 12.04 -6.98 19.69
CA ASP A 159 10.64 -7.31 19.51
C ASP A 159 10.44 -8.76 19.04
N GLU A 160 9.20 -9.21 19.19
CA GLU A 160 8.71 -10.48 18.72
C GLU A 160 8.41 -10.45 17.22
N MET A 161 8.82 -11.51 16.54
CA MET A 161 8.69 -11.68 15.11
C MET A 161 8.13 -13.06 14.80
N SER A 162 7.41 -13.14 13.68
CA SER A 162 7.10 -14.44 13.10
C SER A 162 8.31 -14.98 12.34
N LEU A 163 8.56 -16.28 12.46
CA LEU A 163 9.61 -17.00 11.74
C LEU A 163 9.07 -17.77 10.52
N LYS A 164 7.76 -17.99 10.49
CA LYS A 164 7.05 -18.70 9.42
C LYS A 164 5.85 -17.86 8.97
N PRO A 165 5.38 -17.97 7.72
CA PRO A 165 4.18 -17.26 7.30
C PRO A 165 2.94 -17.86 7.97
N ILE A 166 2.47 -17.24 9.06
CA ILE A 166 1.30 -17.69 9.84
C ILE A 166 0.17 -16.69 9.62
N ALA A 167 -1.09 -17.15 9.70
CA ALA A 167 -2.27 -16.32 9.44
C ALA A 167 -2.52 -15.18 10.46
N LYS A 168 -1.70 -15.05 11.51
CA LYS A 168 -1.86 -14.07 12.60
C LYS A 168 -0.74 -13.00 12.63
N SER A 169 -1.04 -11.91 13.32
CA SER A 169 -0.66 -10.50 13.15
C SER A 169 0.80 -10.05 13.28
N LEU A 170 1.79 -10.91 13.56
CA LEU A 170 3.17 -10.46 13.74
C LEU A 170 3.91 -10.22 12.41
N PRO A 171 4.84 -9.24 12.34
CA PRO A 171 5.72 -9.10 11.20
C PRO A 171 6.62 -10.33 11.03
N LEU A 172 6.76 -10.80 9.80
CA LEU A 172 7.70 -11.87 9.45
C LEU A 172 9.12 -11.32 9.46
N LEU A 173 10.04 -11.97 10.18
CA LEU A 173 11.43 -11.51 10.33
C LEU A 173 12.12 -11.25 8.97
N THR A 174 11.91 -12.15 8.01
CA THR A 174 12.47 -11.99 6.66
C THR A 174 11.88 -10.78 5.93
N ASP A 175 10.57 -10.53 6.06
CA ASP A 175 9.94 -9.35 5.47
C ASP A 175 10.48 -8.06 6.09
N LEU A 176 10.71 -8.05 7.39
CA LEU A 176 11.31 -6.91 8.08
C LEU A 176 12.71 -6.58 7.53
N HIS A 177 13.59 -7.58 7.37
CA HIS A 177 14.91 -7.40 6.75
C HIS A 177 14.84 -6.84 5.33
N ILE A 178 13.91 -7.38 4.52
CA ILE A 178 13.71 -6.93 3.14
C ILE A 178 13.26 -5.47 3.11
N GLN A 179 12.29 -5.08 3.96
CA GLN A 179 11.81 -3.69 4.01
C GLN A 179 12.90 -2.74 4.49
N ALA A 180 13.69 -3.12 5.50
CA ALA A 180 14.84 -2.34 5.94
C ALA A 180 15.81 -2.08 4.78
N GLN A 181 16.18 -3.14 4.06
CA GLN A 181 17.11 -3.05 2.93
C GLN A 181 16.61 -2.12 1.82
N ARG A 182 15.32 -2.19 1.50
CA ARG A 182 14.65 -1.33 0.51
C ARG A 182 14.65 0.14 0.89
N CYS A 183 14.44 0.42 2.17
CA CYS A 183 14.37 1.78 2.68
C CYS A 183 15.77 2.34 3.00
N GLY A 184 16.83 1.79 2.42
CA GLY A 184 18.18 2.31 2.56
C GLY A 184 18.89 1.94 3.87
N PHE A 185 18.48 0.84 4.53
CA PHE A 185 19.20 0.32 5.71
C PHE A 185 20.00 -0.94 5.39
N ARG A 186 20.97 -1.26 6.24
CA ARG A 186 21.64 -2.56 6.28
C ARG A 186 21.47 -3.14 7.68
N LEU A 187 21.16 -4.43 7.77
CA LEU A 187 21.21 -5.16 9.03
C LEU A 187 22.68 -5.24 9.46
N THR A 188 22.98 -4.74 10.66
CA THR A 188 24.31 -4.80 11.27
C THR A 188 24.40 -5.82 12.38
N GLU A 189 23.27 -6.14 13.02
CA GLU A 189 23.22 -7.10 14.11
C GLU A 189 21.85 -7.78 14.16
N GLN A 190 21.85 -9.08 14.42
CA GLN A 190 20.66 -9.88 14.70
C GLN A 190 21.02 -10.90 15.78
N ILE A 191 20.39 -10.77 16.94
CA ILE A 191 20.56 -11.69 18.08
C ILE A 191 19.21 -12.32 18.36
N ASP A 192 19.19 -13.66 18.35
CA ASP A 192 18.03 -14.44 18.75
C ASP A 192 18.00 -14.56 20.28
N LEU A 193 16.94 -14.02 20.89
CA LEU A 193 16.70 -14.05 22.33
C LEU A 193 15.49 -14.93 22.68
N SER A 194 14.97 -15.69 21.72
CA SER A 194 13.69 -16.41 21.84
C SER A 194 13.66 -17.35 23.04
N THR A 195 14.76 -18.07 23.29
CA THR A 195 14.87 -19.01 24.41
C THR A 195 14.91 -18.30 25.76
N GLN A 196 15.58 -17.15 25.83
CA GLN A 196 15.80 -16.40 27.05
C GLN A 196 14.53 -15.64 27.46
N ILE A 197 13.68 -15.24 26.52
CA ILE A 197 12.46 -14.49 26.84
C ILE A 197 11.24 -15.36 27.05
N ALA A 198 11.21 -16.57 26.48
CA ALA A 198 10.04 -17.46 26.50
C ALA A 198 9.49 -17.72 27.91
N PRO A 199 10.31 -17.85 28.98
CA PRO A 199 9.81 -18.03 30.35
C PRO A 199 8.90 -16.89 30.85
N THR A 200 8.94 -15.71 30.23
CA THR A 200 8.00 -14.62 30.52
C THR A 200 6.54 -15.06 30.31
N LEU A 201 6.27 -15.88 29.30
CA LEU A 201 4.92 -16.39 29.03
C LEU A 201 4.45 -17.33 30.15
N ASP A 202 5.36 -18.19 30.64
CA ASP A 202 5.10 -19.11 31.74
C ASP A 202 4.77 -18.35 33.02
N TYR A 203 5.54 -17.29 33.30
CA TYR A 203 5.31 -16.40 34.42
C TYR A 203 3.90 -15.79 34.36
N PHE A 204 3.51 -15.19 33.22
CA PHE A 204 2.21 -14.54 33.12
C PHE A 204 1.04 -15.52 33.18
N ILE A 205 1.15 -16.70 32.55
CA ILE A 205 0.12 -17.74 32.65
C ILE A 205 -0.08 -18.12 34.13
N ARG A 206 1.02 -18.43 34.85
CA ARG A 206 0.98 -18.80 36.28
C ARG A 206 0.39 -17.67 37.13
N ALA A 207 0.85 -16.44 36.95
CA ALA A 207 0.42 -15.30 37.75
C ALA A 207 -1.06 -14.98 37.52
N ILE A 208 -1.53 -15.02 36.26
CA ILE A 208 -2.93 -14.79 35.92
C ILE A 208 -3.82 -15.89 36.49
N GLU A 209 -3.40 -17.15 36.43
CA GLU A 209 -4.15 -18.28 37.01
C GLU A 209 -4.23 -18.18 38.54
N LYS A 210 -3.11 -17.92 39.20
CA LYS A 210 -3.02 -17.76 40.66
C LYS A 210 -3.93 -16.64 41.18
N HIS A 211 -3.96 -15.51 40.48
CA HIS A 211 -4.70 -14.30 40.89
C HIS A 211 -6.04 -14.11 40.18
N ARG A 212 -6.57 -15.14 39.50
CA ARG A 212 -7.75 -15.07 38.63
C ARG A 212 -8.91 -14.30 39.25
N THR A 213 -9.33 -14.67 40.46
CA THR A 213 -10.49 -14.06 41.14
C THR A 213 -10.27 -12.58 41.47
N VAL A 214 -9.05 -12.22 41.89
CA VAL A 214 -8.69 -10.84 42.22
C VAL A 214 -8.63 -10.00 40.95
N LEU A 215 -8.03 -10.51 39.87
CA LEU A 215 -7.97 -9.84 38.58
C LEU A 215 -9.35 -9.57 37.98
N GLN A 216 -10.26 -10.54 38.06
CA GLN A 216 -11.65 -10.38 37.60
C GLN A 216 -12.37 -9.27 38.36
N THR A 217 -12.21 -9.25 39.69
CA THR A 217 -12.86 -8.27 40.57
C THR A 217 -12.28 -6.87 40.38
N ASP A 218 -10.96 -6.74 40.44
CA ASP A 218 -10.29 -5.43 40.40
C ASP A 218 -10.41 -4.78 39.02
N LEU A 219 -10.28 -5.56 37.94
CA LEU A 219 -10.30 -5.06 36.56
C LEU A 219 -11.67 -5.12 35.88
N ASP A 220 -12.70 -5.61 36.57
CA ASP A 220 -14.07 -5.77 36.03
C ASP A 220 -14.09 -6.62 34.75
N LEU A 221 -13.43 -7.79 34.80
CA LEU A 221 -13.30 -8.71 33.67
C LEU A 221 -14.25 -9.90 33.83
N ASN A 222 -15.01 -10.21 32.78
CA ASN A 222 -15.77 -11.45 32.74
C ASN A 222 -14.85 -12.68 32.57
N GLN A 223 -15.37 -13.85 32.92
CA GLN A 223 -14.64 -15.11 32.87
C GLN A 223 -14.13 -15.44 31.46
N ASP A 224 -15.01 -15.34 30.45
CA ASP A 224 -14.69 -15.67 29.06
C ASP A 224 -13.50 -14.87 28.53
N ARG A 225 -13.40 -13.58 28.87
CA ARG A 225 -12.32 -12.71 28.40
C ARG A 225 -10.97 -13.06 29.03
N LEU A 226 -10.95 -13.45 30.30
CA LEU A 226 -9.73 -13.88 30.97
C LEU A 226 -9.27 -15.27 30.48
N GLU A 227 -10.21 -16.17 30.22
CA GLU A 227 -9.94 -17.48 29.62
C GLU A 227 -9.43 -17.38 28.18
N ALA A 228 -9.99 -16.45 27.39
CA ALA A 228 -9.49 -16.15 26.05
C ALA A 228 -8.05 -15.62 26.08
N LEU A 229 -7.70 -14.79 27.08
CA LEU A 229 -6.32 -14.31 27.26
C LEU A 229 -5.36 -15.44 27.63
N LEU A 230 -5.71 -16.29 28.58
CA LEU A 230 -4.91 -17.46 28.95
C LEU A 230 -4.70 -18.40 27.76
N THR A 231 -5.76 -18.67 27.00
CA THR A 231 -5.69 -19.48 25.78
C THR A 231 -4.77 -18.84 24.73
N ALA A 232 -4.82 -17.51 24.57
CA ALA A 232 -3.94 -16.79 23.65
C ALA A 232 -2.47 -16.85 24.09
N LEU A 233 -2.18 -16.76 25.39
CA LEU A 233 -0.84 -16.91 25.95
C LEU A 233 -0.31 -18.34 25.76
N GLN A 234 -1.14 -19.36 25.97
CA GLN A 234 -0.78 -20.76 25.76
C GLN A 234 -0.52 -21.08 24.27
N ASP A 235 -1.35 -20.56 23.35
CA ASP A 235 -1.12 -20.64 21.90
C ASP A 235 0.21 -19.97 21.52
N LYS A 236 0.49 -18.81 22.12
CA LYS A 236 1.75 -18.08 21.93
C LYS A 236 2.96 -18.89 22.43
N GLN A 237 2.87 -19.45 23.64
CA GLN A 237 3.89 -20.34 24.21
C GLN A 237 4.18 -21.53 23.29
N GLN A 238 3.14 -22.17 22.75
CA GLN A 238 3.31 -23.27 21.81
C GLN A 238 4.01 -22.83 20.52
N LYS A 239 3.70 -21.62 20.01
CA LYS A 239 4.38 -21.08 18.82
C LYS A 239 5.86 -20.80 19.03
N TYR A 240 6.28 -20.42 20.24
CA TYR A 240 7.72 -20.37 20.57
C TYR A 240 8.35 -21.77 20.52
N ARG A 241 7.70 -22.77 21.14
CA ARG A 241 8.18 -24.17 21.11
C ARG A 241 8.29 -24.73 19.69
N ASP A 242 7.35 -24.37 18.81
CA ASP A 242 7.31 -24.82 17.42
C ASP A 242 8.22 -24.00 16.47
N SER A 243 9.01 -23.06 17.02
CA SER A 243 9.83 -22.11 16.27
C SER A 243 9.02 -21.39 15.18
N GLN A 244 7.79 -21.04 15.53
CA GLN A 244 6.85 -20.27 14.71
C GLN A 244 7.00 -18.77 15.01
N TYR A 245 7.20 -18.43 16.29
CA TYR A 245 7.56 -17.10 16.77
C TYR A 245 8.99 -17.12 17.30
N GLY A 246 9.62 -15.95 17.32
CA GLY A 246 10.88 -15.72 18.01
C GLY A 246 11.00 -14.26 18.43
N TYR A 247 11.96 -13.96 19.29
CA TYR A 247 12.23 -12.61 19.77
C TYR A 247 13.66 -12.22 19.40
N PHE A 248 13.82 -11.05 18.80
CA PHE A 248 15.09 -10.64 18.22
C PHE A 248 15.49 -9.25 18.68
N LEU A 249 16.78 -9.09 18.99
CA LEU A 249 17.43 -7.80 18.91
C LEU A 249 17.96 -7.60 17.50
N LEU A 250 17.54 -6.53 16.83
CA LEU A 250 17.93 -6.17 15.48
C LEU A 250 18.49 -4.76 15.45
N SER A 251 19.65 -4.59 14.84
CA SER A 251 20.24 -3.27 14.57
C SER A 251 20.34 -3.04 13.07
N PHE A 252 19.80 -1.91 12.62
CA PHE A 252 19.83 -1.49 11.23
C PHE A 252 20.53 -0.15 11.09
N ALA A 253 21.65 -0.11 10.35
CA ALA A 253 22.35 1.13 10.05
C ALA A 253 21.85 1.74 8.73
N LYS A 254 21.64 3.06 8.72
CA LYS A 254 21.34 3.82 7.49
C LYS A 254 22.54 3.72 6.53
N LYS A 255 22.28 3.49 5.24
CA LYS A 255 23.32 3.48 4.20
C LYS A 255 23.69 4.92 3.86
N SER A 256 24.96 5.29 4.01
CA SER A 256 25.49 6.57 3.54
C SER A 256 25.36 6.64 2.02
N ALA A 257 24.97 7.81 1.49
CA ALA A 257 24.68 8.03 0.07
C ALA A 257 25.89 7.91 -0.89
N GLU A 258 27.07 7.51 -0.40
CA GLU A 258 28.32 7.42 -1.20
C GLU A 258 28.68 6.01 -1.67
N VAL A 259 27.88 4.98 -1.39
CA VAL A 259 28.18 3.64 -1.92
C VAL A 259 27.66 3.50 -3.35
N THR A 260 28.50 3.96 -4.27
CA THR A 260 28.53 3.50 -5.67
C THR A 260 28.57 1.97 -5.65
N ILE A 261 27.54 1.31 -6.19
CA ILE A 261 27.46 -0.16 -6.28
C ILE A 261 28.72 -0.66 -7.02
N PRO A 262 29.63 -1.42 -6.39
CA PRO A 262 30.76 -1.99 -7.10
C PRO A 262 30.25 -3.11 -8.02
N ARG A 263 30.63 -3.01 -9.30
CA ARG A 263 30.52 -4.09 -10.28
C ARG A 263 31.24 -5.34 -9.78
N THR A 264 30.52 -6.46 -9.78
CA THR A 264 30.97 -7.87 -9.85
C THR A 264 32.10 -8.33 -8.94
N ARG A 265 31.81 -9.35 -8.11
CA ARG A 265 32.83 -10.31 -7.69
C ARG A 265 32.27 -11.73 -7.72
N THR A 266 32.70 -12.47 -8.73
CA THR A 266 32.66 -13.94 -8.80
C THR A 266 33.46 -14.52 -7.64
N SER A 267 32.81 -15.23 -6.72
CA SER A 267 33.50 -16.07 -5.75
C SER A 267 33.31 -17.54 -6.12
N ASN A 268 34.40 -18.16 -6.57
CA ASN A 268 34.55 -19.60 -6.62
C ASN A 268 34.37 -20.20 -5.22
N LYS A 269 33.43 -21.14 -5.07
CA LYS A 269 33.55 -22.22 -4.09
C LYS A 269 33.12 -23.53 -4.76
N LYS A 270 34.08 -24.44 -4.86
CA LYS A 270 33.89 -25.84 -5.21
C LYS A 270 33.33 -26.62 -4.01
N ASP A 271 32.65 -27.70 -4.38
CA ASP A 271 32.29 -28.91 -3.63
C ASP A 271 31.15 -28.84 -2.61
N SER A 272 29.98 -29.32 -3.04
CA SER A 272 29.56 -30.69 -2.72
C SER A 272 28.35 -31.08 -3.58
N GLN A 273 28.49 -32.16 -4.35
CA GLN A 273 27.45 -32.72 -5.22
C GLN A 273 26.28 -33.27 -4.40
N GLN A 274 25.09 -32.70 -4.59
CA GLN A 274 23.82 -33.40 -4.45
C GLN A 274 22.93 -32.99 -5.62
N THR A 275 22.58 -33.97 -6.44
CA THR A 275 21.70 -33.84 -7.61
C THR A 275 20.29 -33.42 -7.20
N THR A 276 20.00 -32.13 -7.33
CA THR A 276 18.64 -31.58 -7.45
C THR A 276 18.65 -30.66 -8.68
N ALA A 277 17.61 -30.72 -9.52
CA ALA A 277 17.53 -29.89 -10.72
C ALA A 277 17.80 -28.42 -10.36
N SER A 278 18.77 -27.80 -11.02
CA SER A 278 19.20 -26.43 -10.74
C SER A 278 18.02 -25.49 -10.85
N LYS A 279 17.72 -24.76 -9.77
CA LYS A 279 16.67 -23.74 -9.77
C LYS A 279 16.96 -22.68 -10.85
N PRO A 280 15.98 -22.28 -11.66
CA PRO A 280 16.18 -21.21 -12.63
C PRO A 280 16.36 -19.88 -11.90
N THR A 281 17.41 -19.16 -12.26
CA THR A 281 17.71 -17.78 -11.89
C THR A 281 17.17 -16.83 -12.98
N PHE A 282 16.83 -15.61 -12.60
CA PHE A 282 16.23 -14.62 -13.48
C PHE A 282 17.01 -13.32 -13.44
N SER A 283 17.14 -12.68 -14.60
CA SER A 283 17.54 -11.28 -14.73
C SER A 283 16.31 -10.42 -14.93
N PHE A 284 16.26 -9.27 -14.27
CA PHE A 284 15.17 -8.30 -14.40
C PHE A 284 15.70 -7.09 -15.16
N ARG A 285 15.03 -6.74 -16.26
CA ARG A 285 15.45 -5.59 -17.06
C ARG A 285 14.27 -4.89 -17.72
N PRO A 286 14.39 -3.58 -17.98
CA PRO A 286 13.45 -2.87 -18.84
C PRO A 286 13.35 -3.49 -20.24
N TYR A 287 12.17 -3.33 -20.85
CA TYR A 287 11.93 -3.60 -22.26
C TYR A 287 12.93 -2.85 -23.16
N GLN A 288 13.33 -3.52 -24.23
CA GLN A 288 14.12 -2.97 -25.33
C GLN A 288 13.42 -3.27 -26.66
N ALA A 289 13.62 -2.41 -27.66
CA ALA A 289 13.09 -2.65 -28.99
C ALA A 289 13.55 -4.01 -29.52
N GLY A 290 12.61 -4.83 -30.00
CA GLY A 290 12.84 -6.22 -30.41
C GLY A 290 12.22 -7.25 -29.45
N ASP A 291 12.05 -6.91 -28.16
CA ASP A 291 11.48 -7.83 -27.16
C ASP A 291 10.00 -8.17 -27.42
N GLU A 292 9.28 -7.34 -28.20
CA GLU A 292 7.85 -7.51 -28.50
C GLU A 292 7.53 -8.90 -29.08
N HIS A 293 8.44 -9.51 -29.84
CA HIS A 293 8.24 -10.84 -30.40
C HIS A 293 8.22 -11.91 -29.30
N ALA A 294 9.21 -11.90 -28.40
CA ALA A 294 9.28 -12.83 -27.28
C ALA A 294 8.11 -12.62 -26.31
N ILE A 295 7.73 -11.37 -26.07
CA ILE A 295 6.57 -11.04 -25.26
C ILE A 295 5.30 -11.59 -25.91
N GLN A 296 5.07 -11.36 -27.20
CA GLN A 296 3.89 -11.87 -27.89
C GLN A 296 3.81 -13.40 -27.88
N THR A 297 4.93 -14.09 -28.13
CA THR A 297 4.98 -15.56 -28.06
C THR A 297 4.58 -16.05 -26.68
N SER A 298 5.22 -15.54 -25.61
CA SER A 298 4.91 -15.95 -24.23
C SER A 298 3.54 -15.48 -23.75
N PHE A 299 3.03 -14.35 -24.25
CA PHE A 299 1.71 -13.83 -23.92
C PHE A 299 0.61 -14.70 -24.52
N ALA A 300 0.77 -15.15 -25.76
CA ALA A 300 -0.17 -16.03 -26.44
C ALA A 300 -0.37 -17.38 -25.71
N GLU A 301 0.66 -17.88 -25.02
CA GLU A 301 0.56 -19.08 -24.17
C GLU A 301 -0.35 -18.87 -22.94
N VAL A 302 -0.45 -17.64 -22.45
CA VAL A 302 -1.23 -17.29 -21.25
C VAL A 302 -2.61 -16.74 -21.60
N PHE A 303 -2.72 -16.04 -22.72
CA PHE A 303 -3.94 -15.39 -23.22
C PHE A 303 -4.10 -15.71 -24.72
N PRO A 304 -4.70 -16.86 -25.08
CA PRO A 304 -4.71 -17.44 -26.44
C PRO A 304 -5.47 -16.67 -27.54
N SER A 305 -5.81 -15.40 -27.32
CA SER A 305 -6.65 -14.60 -28.20
C SER A 305 -6.27 -13.11 -28.22
N TYR A 306 -5.08 -12.75 -27.73
CA TYR A 306 -4.77 -11.36 -27.40
C TYR A 306 -3.83 -10.64 -28.38
N ARG A 307 -4.30 -9.44 -28.78
CA ARG A 307 -3.70 -8.26 -29.44
C ARG A 307 -2.61 -8.49 -30.51
N ASN A 308 -2.89 -8.02 -31.72
CA ASN A 308 -1.91 -7.86 -32.79
C ASN A 308 -0.82 -6.81 -32.44
N LEU A 309 0.27 -6.79 -33.22
CA LEU A 309 1.37 -5.82 -33.05
C LEU A 309 0.90 -4.37 -33.08
N ASP A 310 -0.10 -4.02 -33.90
CA ASP A 310 -0.63 -2.65 -33.96
C ASP A 310 -1.18 -2.20 -32.60
N THR A 311 -1.90 -3.10 -31.91
CA THR A 311 -2.44 -2.76 -30.59
C THR A 311 -1.34 -2.71 -29.53
N TRP A 312 -0.32 -3.56 -29.64
CA TRP A 312 0.86 -3.48 -28.79
C TRP A 312 1.56 -2.11 -28.92
N HIS A 313 1.84 -1.71 -30.17
CA HIS A 313 2.47 -0.42 -30.44
C HIS A 313 1.61 0.75 -29.97
N TRP A 314 0.29 0.70 -30.19
CA TRP A 314 -0.64 1.69 -29.66
C TRP A 314 -0.48 1.89 -28.14
N ILE A 315 -0.38 0.81 -27.35
CA ILE A 315 -0.26 0.91 -25.88
C ILE A 315 1.13 1.35 -25.43
N TYR A 316 2.17 0.79 -26.04
CA TYR A 316 3.52 0.82 -25.45
C TYR A 316 4.47 1.81 -26.12
N THR A 317 4.41 1.94 -27.45
CA THR A 317 5.33 2.79 -28.20
C THR A 317 4.68 4.10 -28.67
N HIS A 318 3.36 4.12 -28.85
CA HIS A 318 2.59 5.30 -29.30
C HIS A 318 1.81 5.98 -28.16
N ASN A 319 1.90 5.49 -26.91
CA ASN A 319 1.34 6.22 -25.77
C ASN A 319 2.05 7.57 -25.64
N PRO A 320 1.31 8.69 -25.64
CA PRO A 320 1.90 10.03 -25.57
C PRO A 320 2.76 10.30 -24.34
N ASP A 321 2.48 9.63 -23.22
CA ASP A 321 3.24 9.76 -21.98
C ASP A 321 4.19 8.57 -21.76
N GLY A 322 4.28 7.67 -22.75
CA GLY A 322 5.11 6.48 -22.73
C GLY A 322 4.58 5.38 -21.81
N SER A 323 5.34 4.30 -21.72
CA SER A 323 4.98 3.14 -20.91
C SER A 323 6.19 2.60 -20.16
N ARG A 324 5.96 1.71 -19.20
CA ARG A 324 6.97 1.03 -18.38
C ARG A 324 6.73 -0.46 -18.47
N ILE A 325 7.77 -1.22 -18.77
CA ILE A 325 7.70 -2.68 -18.92
C ILE A 325 8.94 -3.28 -18.27
N MET A 326 8.74 -4.14 -17.27
CA MET A 326 9.78 -4.94 -16.66
C MET A 326 9.65 -6.39 -17.13
N LEU A 327 10.75 -6.93 -17.62
CA LEU A 327 10.87 -8.32 -18.08
C LEU A 327 11.73 -9.10 -17.08
N ALA A 328 11.26 -10.30 -16.74
CA ALA A 328 12.07 -11.31 -16.07
C ALA A 328 12.52 -12.35 -17.10
N VAL A 329 13.82 -12.41 -17.36
CA VAL A 329 14.42 -13.30 -18.37
C VAL A 329 15.26 -14.35 -17.66
N ALA A 330 14.96 -15.63 -17.92
CA ALA A 330 15.72 -16.76 -17.38
C ALA A 330 17.09 -16.89 -18.06
N GLU A 331 18.03 -17.60 -17.44
CA GLU A 331 19.40 -17.80 -17.99
C GLU A 331 19.43 -18.37 -19.42
N ASN A 332 18.44 -19.17 -19.79
CA ASN A 332 18.32 -19.74 -21.14
C ASN A 332 17.73 -18.76 -22.18
N GLY A 333 17.42 -17.51 -21.78
CA GLY A 333 16.83 -16.48 -22.63
C GLY A 333 15.30 -16.46 -22.64
N ASP A 334 14.64 -17.40 -21.96
CA ASP A 334 13.17 -17.47 -21.93
C ASP A 334 12.58 -16.30 -21.13
N LEU A 335 11.47 -15.74 -21.62
CA LEU A 335 10.68 -14.77 -20.85
C LEU A 335 9.85 -15.48 -19.78
N ALA A 336 10.22 -15.27 -18.51
CA ALA A 336 9.59 -15.89 -17.36
C ALA A 336 8.41 -15.08 -16.82
N ALA A 337 8.51 -13.76 -16.83
CA ALA A 337 7.45 -12.85 -16.41
C ALA A 337 7.52 -11.49 -17.11
N HIS A 338 6.38 -10.82 -17.15
CA HIS A 338 6.18 -9.51 -17.73
C HIS A 338 5.27 -8.70 -16.81
N TYR A 339 5.68 -7.47 -16.51
CA TYR A 339 4.88 -6.53 -15.74
C TYR A 339 4.93 -5.18 -16.44
N ALA A 340 3.76 -4.66 -16.82
CA ALA A 340 3.69 -3.46 -17.62
C ALA A 340 2.66 -2.45 -17.12
N SER A 341 2.92 -1.20 -17.46
CA SER A 341 2.04 -0.09 -17.18
C SER A 341 2.12 0.97 -18.27
N SER A 342 0.97 1.47 -18.73
CA SER A 342 0.93 2.72 -19.48
C SER A 342 1.04 3.90 -18.52
N VAL A 343 1.89 4.87 -18.84
CA VAL A 343 2.03 6.08 -18.04
C VAL A 343 1.01 7.10 -18.50
N HIS A 344 0.45 7.86 -17.57
CA HIS A 344 -0.48 8.95 -17.82
C HIS A 344 -0.12 10.17 -16.98
N SER A 345 -0.16 11.34 -17.62
CA SER A 345 -0.12 12.63 -16.94
C SER A 345 -1.44 12.83 -16.22
N ALA A 346 -1.39 13.26 -14.96
CA ALA A 346 -2.55 13.49 -14.14
C ALA A 346 -2.44 14.83 -13.40
N ILE A 347 -3.58 15.47 -13.13
CA ILE A 347 -3.67 16.59 -12.21
C ILE A 347 -3.89 16.04 -10.82
N TRP A 348 -3.13 16.51 -9.83
CA TRP A 348 -3.27 16.23 -8.41
C TRP A 348 -3.16 17.55 -7.64
N ALA A 349 -4.25 17.98 -6.99
CA ALA A 349 -4.32 19.24 -6.25
C ALA A 349 -3.82 20.46 -7.05
N GLY A 350 -4.17 20.51 -8.34
CA GLY A 350 -3.76 21.58 -9.27
C GLY A 350 -2.34 21.44 -9.85
N GLN A 351 -1.55 20.45 -9.43
CA GLN A 351 -0.23 20.16 -9.98
C GLN A 351 -0.26 19.00 -10.97
N THR A 352 0.65 18.99 -11.95
CA THR A 352 0.79 17.86 -12.87
C THR A 352 1.73 16.81 -12.28
N THR A 353 1.32 15.55 -12.28
CA THR A 353 2.08 14.38 -11.85
C THR A 353 1.97 13.23 -12.86
N ARG A 354 2.64 12.11 -12.60
CA ARG A 354 2.61 10.90 -13.43
C ARG A 354 2.09 9.71 -12.65
N ILE A 355 1.15 8.99 -13.24
CA ILE A 355 0.58 7.76 -12.69
C ILE A 355 0.69 6.62 -13.70
N GLY A 356 0.66 5.38 -13.21
CA GLY A 356 0.70 4.19 -14.06
C GLY A 356 -0.61 3.43 -14.06
N PHE A 357 -1.16 3.16 -15.23
CA PHE A 357 -2.24 2.20 -15.41
C PHE A 357 -1.64 0.81 -15.66
N ILE A 358 -1.92 -0.16 -14.80
CA ILE A 358 -1.37 -1.52 -14.83
C ILE A 358 -2.07 -2.37 -15.88
N ARG A 359 -1.31 -3.01 -16.77
CA ARG A 359 -1.83 -3.78 -17.92
C ARG A 359 -0.92 -4.94 -18.27
N ASP A 360 -1.49 -5.98 -18.89
CA ASP A 360 -0.74 -7.08 -19.52
C ASP A 360 0.26 -7.80 -18.60
N VAL A 361 -0.10 -7.96 -17.32
CA VAL A 361 0.78 -8.54 -16.29
C VAL A 361 0.66 -10.07 -16.27
N PHE A 362 1.77 -10.80 -16.44
CA PHE A 362 1.76 -12.27 -16.42
C PHE A 362 3.10 -12.91 -16.05
N SER A 363 3.05 -14.21 -15.73
CA SER A 363 4.20 -15.12 -15.73
C SER A 363 3.85 -16.37 -16.53
N THR A 364 4.83 -16.99 -17.20
CA THR A 364 4.61 -18.18 -18.02
C THR A 364 4.47 -19.43 -17.16
N SER A 365 3.67 -20.40 -17.60
CA SER A 365 3.33 -21.61 -16.82
C SER A 365 4.57 -22.38 -16.35
N ARG A 366 5.60 -22.44 -17.20
CA ARG A 366 6.91 -23.05 -16.91
C ARG A 366 7.57 -22.51 -15.64
N TYR A 367 7.42 -21.22 -15.34
CA TYR A 367 8.08 -20.57 -14.22
C TYR A 367 7.15 -20.27 -13.03
N ARG A 368 5.87 -20.65 -13.13
CA ARG A 368 4.89 -20.51 -12.02
C ARG A 368 5.12 -21.50 -10.88
N THR A 369 5.76 -22.63 -11.15
CA THR A 369 6.03 -23.71 -10.18
C THR A 369 7.32 -23.50 -9.38
N PHE A 370 8.24 -22.65 -9.87
CA PHE A 370 9.48 -22.31 -9.20
C PHE A 370 9.25 -21.12 -8.26
N THR A 371 8.57 -21.39 -7.14
CA THR A 371 8.24 -20.40 -6.11
C THR A 371 9.16 -20.53 -4.91
N GLU A 372 9.93 -19.49 -4.61
CA GLU A 372 10.54 -19.33 -3.28
C GLU A 372 9.49 -18.78 -2.31
N GLY A 373 8.68 -19.67 -1.72
CA GLY A 373 7.55 -19.28 -0.88
C GLY A 373 6.56 -18.40 -1.65
N ARG A 374 6.16 -17.24 -1.09
CA ARG A 374 5.28 -16.28 -1.76
C ARG A 374 5.99 -15.37 -2.79
N ARG A 375 7.30 -15.54 -3.01
CA ARG A 375 8.15 -14.62 -3.79
C ARG A 375 8.66 -15.24 -5.10
N GLY A 376 7.77 -15.87 -5.86
CA GLY A 376 8.09 -16.39 -7.19
C GLY A 376 8.44 -15.28 -8.20
N VAL A 377 8.90 -15.67 -9.40
CA VAL A 377 9.38 -14.75 -10.46
C VAL A 377 8.42 -13.59 -10.75
N PHE A 378 7.11 -13.83 -10.64
CA PHE A 378 6.07 -12.82 -10.81
C PHE A 378 6.18 -11.66 -9.81
N VAL A 379 6.38 -11.99 -8.53
CA VAL A 379 6.53 -10.99 -7.46
C VAL A 379 7.87 -10.29 -7.58
N GLN A 380 8.94 -11.01 -7.89
CA GLN A 380 10.27 -10.40 -8.09
C GLN A 380 10.25 -9.42 -9.27
N ASN A 381 9.56 -9.77 -10.37
CA ASN A 381 9.41 -8.89 -11.53
C ASN A 381 8.62 -7.62 -11.20
N PHE A 382 7.55 -7.76 -10.41
CA PHE A 382 6.80 -6.62 -9.90
C PHE A 382 7.64 -5.73 -8.99
N GLU A 383 8.40 -6.32 -8.06
CA GLU A 383 9.27 -5.56 -7.16
C GLU A 383 10.34 -4.79 -7.94
N ALA A 384 10.97 -5.42 -8.94
CA ALA A 384 11.90 -4.76 -9.84
C ALA A 384 11.24 -3.58 -10.60
N PHE A 385 10.00 -3.75 -11.07
CA PHE A 385 9.24 -2.65 -11.67
C PHE A 385 9.04 -1.48 -10.70
N LEU A 386 8.67 -1.77 -9.44
CA LEU A 386 8.45 -0.75 -8.43
C LEU A 386 9.73 0.04 -8.14
N ASP A 387 10.83 -0.68 -7.90
CA ASP A 387 12.12 -0.11 -7.54
C ASP A 387 12.66 0.83 -8.64
N GLU A 388 12.35 0.52 -9.91
CA GLU A 388 12.83 1.30 -11.06
C GLU A 388 11.96 2.54 -11.37
N TRP A 389 10.62 2.46 -11.20
CA TRP A 389 9.71 3.47 -11.74
C TRP A 389 8.64 4.03 -10.80
N THR A 390 8.62 3.64 -9.52
CA THR A 390 7.63 4.17 -8.56
C THR A 390 8.28 4.96 -7.44
N GLY A 391 7.60 6.02 -7.00
CA GLY A 391 8.10 6.90 -5.95
C GLY A 391 7.61 8.34 -6.11
N PRO A 392 7.99 9.24 -5.18
CA PRO A 392 7.50 10.62 -5.15
C PRO A 392 7.83 11.42 -6.41
N ASN A 393 8.96 11.12 -7.05
CA ASN A 393 9.44 11.83 -8.24
C ASN A 393 9.27 11.03 -9.55
N GLN A 394 8.51 9.92 -9.52
CA GLN A 394 8.29 9.04 -10.67
C GLN A 394 6.79 8.76 -10.83
N LEU A 395 6.37 7.49 -10.86
CA LEU A 395 4.95 7.13 -10.80
C LEU A 395 4.49 7.19 -9.34
N VAL A 396 3.69 8.21 -9.02
CA VAL A 396 3.20 8.44 -7.64
C VAL A 396 2.12 7.43 -7.23
N MET A 397 1.51 6.78 -8.21
CA MET A 397 0.42 5.83 -8.04
C MET A 397 0.42 4.83 -9.20
N LEU A 398 0.04 3.59 -8.90
CA LEU A 398 -0.39 2.61 -9.89
C LEU A 398 -1.88 2.31 -9.68
N TYR A 399 -2.63 2.12 -10.76
CA TYR A 399 -4.04 1.73 -10.70
C TYR A 399 -4.38 0.70 -11.77
N GLY A 400 -5.50 -0.01 -11.60
CA GLY A 400 -5.93 -1.00 -12.56
C GLY A 400 -7.30 -1.59 -12.25
N PHE A 401 -7.74 -2.51 -13.09
CA PHE A 401 -9.10 -3.05 -13.06
C PHE A 401 -9.11 -4.59 -13.07
N PRO A 402 -8.43 -5.28 -12.14
CA PRO A 402 -8.37 -6.74 -12.12
C PRO A 402 -9.74 -7.39 -11.92
N SER A 403 -9.91 -8.60 -12.45
CA SER A 403 -10.96 -9.51 -12.01
C SER A 403 -10.64 -10.13 -10.65
N GLN A 404 -11.60 -10.88 -10.06
CA GLN A 404 -11.49 -11.41 -8.69
C GLN A 404 -10.19 -12.19 -8.40
N ARG A 405 -9.69 -12.98 -9.36
CA ARG A 405 -8.50 -13.82 -9.15
C ARG A 405 -7.21 -12.99 -9.14
N PRO A 406 -6.90 -12.16 -10.15
CA PRO A 406 -5.77 -11.23 -10.09
C PRO A 406 -5.85 -10.24 -8.91
N PHE A 407 -7.06 -9.79 -8.53
CA PHE A 407 -7.24 -8.93 -7.36
C PHE A 407 -6.75 -9.59 -6.07
N ARG A 408 -7.14 -10.83 -5.79
CA ARG A 408 -6.69 -11.56 -4.59
C ARG A 408 -5.17 -11.68 -4.52
N LEU A 409 -4.53 -11.94 -5.67
CA LEU A 409 -3.08 -12.01 -5.76
C LEU A 409 -2.43 -10.64 -5.53
N GLY A 410 -2.97 -9.60 -6.17
CA GLY A 410 -2.49 -8.22 -6.03
C GLY A 410 -2.67 -7.67 -4.61
N LYS A 411 -3.78 -7.99 -3.93
CA LYS A 411 -3.98 -7.65 -2.52
C LYS A 411 -2.94 -8.32 -1.63
N LEU A 412 -2.71 -9.63 -1.84
CA LEU A 412 -1.81 -10.43 -1.01
C LEU A 412 -0.32 -10.09 -1.22
N LEU A 413 0.10 -9.93 -2.47
CA LEU A 413 1.53 -9.85 -2.83
C LEU A 413 1.96 -8.45 -3.29
N MET A 414 1.01 -7.64 -3.76
CA MET A 414 1.28 -6.33 -4.36
C MET A 414 0.68 -5.17 -3.57
N ARG A 415 0.00 -5.44 -2.45
CA ARG A 415 -0.62 -4.44 -1.56
C ARG A 415 -1.63 -3.52 -2.27
N TYR A 416 -2.32 -4.02 -3.29
CA TYR A 416 -3.39 -3.25 -3.94
C TYR A 416 -4.54 -2.99 -2.97
N GLN A 417 -5.03 -1.75 -2.99
CA GLN A 417 -6.25 -1.32 -2.30
C GLN A 417 -7.38 -1.26 -3.33
N PRO A 418 -8.58 -1.79 -3.03
CA PRO A 418 -9.74 -1.55 -3.85
C PRO A 418 -10.23 -0.12 -3.68
N PHE A 419 -10.81 0.47 -4.73
CA PHE A 419 -11.64 1.67 -4.56
C PHE A 419 -12.94 1.30 -3.85
N SER A 420 -13.29 2.04 -2.79
CA SER A 420 -14.47 1.77 -1.97
C SER A 420 -15.75 2.12 -2.71
N GLU A 421 -15.75 3.23 -3.45
CA GLU A 421 -16.94 3.76 -4.11
C GLU A 421 -16.76 4.09 -5.61
N TRP A 422 -17.69 3.58 -6.40
CA TRP A 422 -17.89 3.89 -7.80
C TRP A 422 -19.30 3.50 -8.21
N TYR A 423 -19.79 4.10 -9.29
CA TYR A 423 -21.18 4.00 -9.67
C TYR A 423 -21.33 3.39 -11.05
N THR A 424 -22.40 2.62 -11.23
CA THR A 424 -22.82 2.10 -12.52
C THR A 424 -24.21 2.62 -12.84
N TYR A 425 -24.42 2.97 -14.09
CA TYR A 425 -25.64 3.64 -14.53
C TYR A 425 -26.11 3.05 -15.86
N ARG A 426 -27.42 3.00 -16.02
CA ARG A 426 -28.07 2.64 -17.28
C ARG A 426 -29.09 3.70 -17.68
N TYR A 427 -29.01 4.14 -18.92
CA TYR A 427 -30.01 4.96 -19.58
C TYR A 427 -30.84 4.09 -20.53
N THR A 428 -32.16 4.18 -20.43
CA THR A 428 -33.07 3.52 -21.39
C THR A 428 -33.43 4.52 -22.48
N VAL A 429 -33.09 4.20 -23.72
CA VAL A 429 -33.39 5.06 -24.87
C VAL A 429 -34.90 5.05 -25.11
N PRO A 430 -35.57 6.22 -25.08
CA PRO A 430 -37.02 6.28 -25.25
C PRO A 430 -37.43 5.99 -26.71
N VAL A 431 -38.61 5.39 -26.88
CA VAL A 431 -39.17 5.07 -28.21
C VAL A 431 -39.57 6.34 -28.96
N ALA A 432 -40.13 7.32 -28.24
CA ALA A 432 -40.45 8.65 -28.73
C ALA A 432 -39.79 9.70 -27.85
N LEU A 433 -39.28 10.77 -28.46
CA LEU A 433 -38.66 11.87 -27.73
C LEU A 433 -39.72 12.91 -27.40
N GLN A 434 -39.57 13.55 -26.25
CA GLN A 434 -40.33 14.76 -25.96
C GLN A 434 -39.74 15.93 -26.77
N GLN A 435 -40.52 16.99 -26.98
CA GLN A 435 -39.96 18.22 -27.53
C GLN A 435 -39.03 18.85 -26.49
N HIS A 436 -37.81 19.17 -26.90
CA HIS A 436 -36.82 19.86 -26.09
C HIS A 436 -36.24 21.03 -26.86
N ASP A 437 -35.87 22.09 -26.14
CA ASP A 437 -35.19 23.23 -26.72
C ASP A 437 -33.76 22.83 -27.14
N THR A 438 -33.48 22.94 -28.42
CA THR A 438 -32.12 22.81 -28.94
C THR A 438 -31.40 24.13 -28.69
N LEU A 439 -30.31 24.12 -27.92
CA LEU A 439 -29.57 25.31 -27.48
C LEU A 439 -28.13 25.36 -28.03
N GLY A 440 -27.78 24.40 -28.87
CA GLY A 440 -26.48 24.29 -29.52
C GLY A 440 -26.44 23.16 -30.53
N LEU A 441 -25.26 22.88 -31.07
CA LEU A 441 -25.05 21.89 -32.12
C LEU A 441 -24.04 20.84 -31.68
N ILE A 442 -24.34 19.59 -31.99
CA ILE A 442 -23.36 18.50 -31.91
C ILE A 442 -22.65 18.30 -33.25
N GLN A 443 -21.34 18.05 -33.19
CA GLN A 443 -20.52 17.77 -34.37
C GLN A 443 -19.72 16.48 -34.18
N PRO A 444 -19.65 15.61 -35.21
CA PRO A 444 -18.84 14.40 -35.14
C PRO A 444 -17.35 14.76 -35.04
N ILE A 445 -16.65 14.18 -34.07
CA ILE A 445 -15.22 14.40 -33.88
C ILE A 445 -14.45 13.37 -34.71
N LYS A 446 -13.68 13.83 -35.70
CA LYS A 446 -12.71 12.99 -36.42
C LYS A 446 -11.35 12.96 -35.72
N ARG A 447 -10.97 14.07 -35.10
CA ARG A 447 -9.76 14.23 -34.31
C ARG A 447 -9.99 15.37 -33.32
N PHE A 448 -9.53 15.20 -32.09
CA PHE A 448 -9.56 16.26 -31.08
C PHE A 448 -8.45 17.28 -31.40
N ASP A 449 -8.78 18.57 -31.40
CA ASP A 449 -7.85 19.67 -31.65
C ASP A 449 -7.65 20.55 -30.41
N THR A 450 -7.02 21.71 -30.58
CA THR A 450 -6.73 22.65 -29.48
C THR A 450 -7.96 23.17 -28.74
N ALA A 451 -9.17 23.05 -29.30
CA ALA A 451 -10.40 23.40 -28.57
C ALA A 451 -10.61 22.50 -27.36
N TYR A 452 -10.18 21.23 -27.43
CA TYR A 452 -10.29 20.27 -26.34
C TYR A 452 -9.17 20.42 -25.30
N ASP A 453 -8.01 20.94 -25.68
CA ASP A 453 -7.00 21.39 -24.72
C ASP A 453 -7.55 22.53 -23.87
N ARG A 454 -8.17 23.56 -24.51
CA ARG A 454 -8.82 24.67 -23.79
C ARG A 454 -9.99 24.21 -22.92
N LEU A 455 -10.79 23.25 -23.41
CA LEU A 455 -11.86 22.64 -22.60
C LEU A 455 -11.27 21.97 -21.36
N TRP A 456 -10.22 21.15 -21.52
CA TRP A 456 -9.55 20.50 -20.39
C TRP A 456 -8.97 21.52 -19.40
N GLU A 457 -8.28 22.55 -19.86
CA GLU A 457 -7.72 23.60 -18.99
C GLU A 457 -8.79 24.29 -18.13
N LYS A 458 -9.98 24.54 -18.70
CA LYS A 458 -11.13 25.11 -17.96
C LYS A 458 -11.73 24.12 -16.96
N ARG A 459 -11.74 22.82 -17.27
CA ARG A 459 -12.38 21.76 -16.47
C ARG A 459 -11.46 21.16 -15.41
N ALA A 460 -10.16 21.11 -15.66
CA ALA A 460 -9.16 20.51 -14.80
C ALA A 460 -9.24 20.95 -13.32
N PRO A 461 -9.47 22.23 -12.98
CA PRO A 461 -9.55 22.67 -11.58
C PRO A 461 -10.69 22.05 -10.77
N GLN A 462 -11.70 21.47 -11.43
CA GLN A 462 -12.83 20.79 -10.77
C GLN A 462 -12.43 19.42 -10.22
N TYR A 463 -11.34 18.85 -10.74
CA TYR A 463 -10.87 17.54 -10.35
C TYR A 463 -9.74 17.65 -9.31
N GLN A 464 -9.91 16.95 -8.19
CA GLN A 464 -8.88 16.85 -7.16
C GLN A 464 -7.73 15.94 -7.60
N PHE A 465 -8.05 14.81 -8.24
CA PHE A 465 -7.07 13.92 -8.86
C PHE A 465 -7.64 13.25 -10.11
N ALA A 466 -7.06 13.48 -11.29
CA ALA A 466 -7.58 12.93 -12.55
C ALA A 466 -6.49 12.83 -13.64
N VAL A 467 -6.54 11.79 -14.49
CA VAL A 467 -5.78 11.76 -15.76
C VAL A 467 -6.09 12.99 -16.62
N CYS A 468 -5.12 13.51 -17.37
CA CYS A 468 -5.34 14.67 -18.23
C CYS A 468 -6.13 14.28 -19.49
N ARG A 469 -7.32 14.86 -19.70
CA ARG A 469 -8.15 14.62 -20.91
C ARG A 469 -7.88 15.69 -21.99
N ASN A 470 -6.61 15.95 -22.28
CA ASN A 470 -6.22 16.86 -23.35
C ASN A 470 -6.36 16.21 -24.74
N ALA A 471 -6.26 16.99 -25.81
CA ALA A 471 -6.47 16.51 -27.18
C ALA A 471 -5.51 15.36 -27.53
N ARG A 472 -4.27 15.42 -27.02
CA ARG A 472 -3.26 14.36 -27.21
C ARG A 472 -3.70 13.02 -26.62
N PHE A 473 -4.14 13.01 -25.36
CA PHE A 473 -4.65 11.81 -24.70
C PHE A 473 -5.92 11.29 -25.38
N LEU A 474 -6.89 12.17 -25.66
CA LEU A 474 -8.18 11.78 -26.25
C LEU A 474 -8.01 11.18 -27.65
N ASN A 475 -7.13 11.74 -28.49
CA ASN A 475 -6.81 11.17 -29.80
C ASN A 475 -6.15 9.81 -29.67
N TRP A 476 -5.12 9.68 -28.83
CA TRP A 476 -4.47 8.40 -28.58
C TRP A 476 -5.50 7.36 -28.12
N ARG A 477 -6.35 7.70 -27.15
CA ARG A 477 -7.26 6.74 -26.51
C ARG A 477 -8.41 6.30 -27.41
N PHE A 478 -8.98 7.21 -28.21
CA PHE A 478 -10.25 7.00 -28.91
C PHE A 478 -10.19 7.08 -30.43
N ILE A 479 -9.20 7.77 -31.02
CA ILE A 479 -9.07 7.91 -32.48
C ILE A 479 -8.02 6.94 -33.02
N ASP A 480 -6.86 6.88 -32.36
CA ASP A 480 -5.68 6.16 -32.85
C ASP A 480 -5.66 4.68 -32.39
N ILE A 481 -6.68 4.23 -31.65
CA ILE A 481 -6.82 2.82 -31.24
C ILE A 481 -7.17 1.94 -32.44
N PRO A 482 -6.40 0.86 -32.72
CA PRO A 482 -6.51 0.15 -33.99
C PRO A 482 -7.73 -0.80 -34.10
N HIS A 483 -8.28 -1.24 -32.97
CA HIS A 483 -9.25 -2.36 -32.93
C HIS A 483 -10.64 -1.95 -32.40
N LYS A 484 -10.87 -0.68 -32.06
CA LYS A 484 -12.18 -0.17 -31.65
C LYS A 484 -12.56 1.05 -32.47
N LYS A 485 -13.85 1.23 -32.68
CA LYS A 485 -14.42 2.42 -33.32
C LYS A 485 -15.49 2.98 -32.40
N TYR A 486 -15.36 4.26 -32.10
CA TYR A 486 -16.33 4.98 -31.27
C TYR A 486 -17.20 5.89 -32.11
N TRP A 487 -18.38 6.20 -31.59
CA TRP A 487 -19.14 7.36 -32.03
C TRP A 487 -18.84 8.50 -31.07
N ILE A 488 -18.28 9.57 -31.60
CA ILE A 488 -17.77 10.69 -30.80
C ILE A 488 -18.38 11.98 -31.31
N TRP A 489 -18.91 12.77 -30.38
CA TRP A 489 -19.48 14.08 -30.68
C TRP A 489 -19.00 15.14 -29.70
N GLY A 490 -18.71 16.33 -30.22
CA GLY A 490 -18.48 17.54 -29.45
C GLY A 490 -19.72 18.44 -29.48
N TYR A 491 -19.87 19.30 -28.47
CA TYR A 491 -20.99 20.24 -28.35
C TYR A 491 -20.51 21.68 -28.24
N SER A 492 -21.16 22.56 -29.00
CA SER A 492 -20.98 24.02 -28.94
C SER A 492 -22.34 24.72 -28.94
N PRO A 493 -22.55 25.77 -28.12
CA PRO A 493 -23.74 26.61 -28.20
C PRO A 493 -23.88 27.27 -29.58
N PHE A 494 -25.10 27.65 -29.95
CA PHE A 494 -25.30 28.42 -31.17
C PHE A 494 -24.47 29.70 -31.18
N LEU A 495 -23.93 30.04 -32.36
CA LEU A 495 -23.13 31.24 -32.60
C LEU A 495 -21.81 31.30 -31.79
N SER A 496 -21.44 30.23 -31.08
CA SER A 496 -20.16 30.11 -30.37
C SER A 496 -19.22 29.15 -31.11
N THR A 497 -17.94 29.51 -31.16
CA THR A 497 -16.86 28.61 -31.62
C THR A 497 -16.25 27.82 -30.47
N GLU A 498 -16.75 28.00 -29.25
CA GLU A 498 -16.26 27.31 -28.08
C GLU A 498 -16.89 25.92 -27.95
N VAL A 499 -16.06 24.92 -27.73
CA VAL A 499 -16.50 23.56 -27.39
C VAL A 499 -16.72 23.50 -25.89
N LEU A 500 -17.93 23.17 -25.45
CA LEU A 500 -18.30 23.08 -24.04
C LEU A 500 -18.35 21.65 -23.50
N GLY A 501 -18.32 20.65 -24.40
CA GLY A 501 -18.39 19.25 -24.01
C GLY A 501 -18.13 18.27 -25.13
N TYR A 502 -17.98 16.99 -24.75
CA TYR A 502 -17.90 15.85 -25.65
C TYR A 502 -18.48 14.59 -25.02
N VAL A 503 -18.84 13.62 -25.86
CA VAL A 503 -19.17 12.25 -25.45
C VAL A 503 -18.46 11.24 -26.34
N VAL A 504 -18.04 10.13 -25.76
CA VAL A 504 -17.47 8.97 -26.45
C VAL A 504 -18.37 7.76 -26.22
N ILE A 505 -18.95 7.23 -27.28
CA ILE A 505 -19.85 6.07 -27.23
C ILE A 505 -19.20 4.86 -27.90
N ALA A 506 -19.10 3.73 -27.19
CA ALA A 506 -18.79 2.44 -27.80
C ALA A 506 -20.09 1.75 -28.25
N PRO A 507 -20.23 1.41 -29.54
CA PRO A 507 -21.44 0.76 -30.05
C PRO A 507 -21.42 -0.76 -29.81
N GLU A 508 -22.49 -1.29 -29.18
CA GLU A 508 -22.67 -2.73 -28.93
C GLU A 508 -24.14 -3.14 -29.11
N LYS A 509 -24.67 -2.95 -30.32
CA LYS A 509 -26.12 -3.05 -30.57
C LYS A 509 -26.72 -4.38 -30.05
N PRO A 510 -27.88 -4.35 -29.37
CA PRO A 510 -28.78 -3.20 -29.19
C PRO A 510 -28.40 -2.25 -28.03
N GLN A 511 -27.25 -2.46 -27.39
CA GLN A 511 -26.74 -1.63 -26.29
C GLN A 511 -25.66 -0.67 -26.81
N ALA A 512 -25.25 0.27 -25.97
CA ALA A 512 -24.06 1.08 -26.17
C ALA A 512 -23.44 1.38 -24.81
N LYS A 513 -22.18 1.79 -24.80
CA LYS A 513 -21.50 2.22 -23.57
C LYS A 513 -21.05 3.67 -23.70
N LEU A 514 -21.37 4.51 -22.72
CA LEU A 514 -20.82 5.85 -22.59
C LEU A 514 -19.46 5.72 -21.90
N ILE A 515 -18.40 5.77 -22.71
CA ILE A 515 -17.03 5.44 -22.31
C ILE A 515 -16.35 6.61 -21.59
N ASP A 516 -16.55 7.81 -22.11
CA ASP A 516 -16.01 9.03 -21.54
C ASP A 516 -16.90 10.21 -21.92
N PHE A 517 -16.91 11.24 -21.09
CA PHE A 517 -17.74 12.41 -21.30
C PHE A 517 -17.23 13.62 -20.55
N CYS A 518 -17.53 14.78 -21.10
CA CYS A 518 -17.49 16.07 -20.43
C CYS A 518 -18.75 16.81 -20.85
N PHE A 519 -19.74 16.91 -19.96
CA PHE A 519 -20.94 17.68 -20.24
C PHE A 519 -20.72 19.17 -19.89
N PRO A 520 -21.47 20.09 -20.52
CA PRO A 520 -21.60 21.46 -20.03
C PRO A 520 -21.98 21.49 -18.54
N GLU A 521 -21.52 22.50 -17.81
CA GLU A 521 -21.92 22.73 -16.40
C GLU A 521 -23.35 23.25 -16.27
N ASP A 522 -23.83 23.95 -17.29
CA ASP A 522 -25.21 24.40 -17.33
C ASP A 522 -26.10 23.20 -17.68
N ASP A 523 -27.02 22.85 -16.75
CA ASP A 523 -27.89 21.69 -16.87
C ASP A 523 -28.74 21.73 -18.14
N THR A 524 -29.18 22.91 -18.58
CA THR A 524 -30.01 23.05 -19.79
C THR A 524 -29.20 22.79 -21.05
N LEU A 525 -27.93 23.22 -21.08
CA LEU A 525 -27.00 22.91 -22.18
C LEU A 525 -26.60 21.43 -22.16
N ALA A 526 -26.42 20.83 -20.98
CA ALA A 526 -26.13 19.41 -20.85
C ALA A 526 -27.29 18.54 -21.33
N GLU A 527 -28.52 18.88 -20.96
CA GLU A 527 -29.73 18.22 -21.44
C GLU A 527 -29.87 18.37 -22.96
N SER A 528 -29.70 19.59 -23.48
CA SER A 528 -29.77 19.85 -24.92
C SER A 528 -28.73 19.06 -25.72
N PHE A 529 -27.50 18.94 -25.18
CA PHE A 529 -26.46 18.09 -25.77
C PHE A 529 -26.88 16.62 -25.74
N TRP A 530 -27.27 16.12 -24.57
CA TRP A 530 -27.60 14.71 -24.40
C TRP A 530 -28.79 14.27 -25.26
N GLN A 531 -29.84 15.06 -25.35
CA GLN A 531 -31.00 14.76 -26.20
C GLN A 531 -30.59 14.60 -27.66
N GLN A 532 -29.77 15.52 -28.20
CA GLN A 532 -29.26 15.38 -29.58
C GLN A 532 -28.46 14.07 -29.79
N VAL A 533 -27.69 13.64 -28.80
CA VAL A 533 -26.98 12.35 -28.85
C VAL A 533 -27.98 11.18 -28.84
N ILE A 534 -28.97 11.21 -27.95
CA ILE A 534 -30.02 10.19 -27.84
C ILE A 534 -30.81 10.06 -29.14
N ASP A 535 -31.15 11.16 -29.80
CA ASP A 535 -31.83 11.15 -31.09
C ASP A 535 -31.08 10.30 -32.11
N ILE A 536 -29.76 10.53 -32.23
CA ILE A 536 -28.90 9.78 -33.16
C ILE A 536 -28.79 8.32 -32.73
N LEU A 537 -28.59 8.03 -31.45
CA LEU A 537 -28.45 6.67 -30.94
C LEU A 537 -29.73 5.85 -31.14
N ARG A 538 -30.89 6.47 -30.91
CA ARG A 538 -32.21 5.90 -31.18
C ARG A 538 -32.37 5.55 -32.67
N TRP A 539 -32.05 6.48 -33.57
CA TRP A 539 -32.05 6.23 -35.01
C TRP A 539 -31.11 5.10 -35.42
N ARG A 540 -30.00 4.91 -34.68
CA ARG A 540 -29.08 3.79 -34.87
C ARG A 540 -29.55 2.48 -34.24
N GLY A 541 -30.71 2.44 -33.59
CA GLY A 541 -31.30 1.25 -32.98
C GLY A 541 -30.71 0.87 -31.63
N VAL A 542 -30.05 1.80 -30.93
CA VAL A 542 -29.63 1.61 -29.54
C VAL A 542 -30.86 1.70 -28.63
N LYS A 543 -30.99 0.74 -27.72
CA LYS A 543 -32.10 0.63 -26.76
C LYS A 543 -31.69 1.02 -25.35
N SER A 544 -30.42 0.85 -24.99
CA SER A 544 -29.91 1.23 -23.68
C SER A 544 -28.43 1.61 -23.75
N ILE A 545 -28.02 2.50 -22.84
CA ILE A 545 -26.65 2.97 -22.72
C ILE A 545 -26.18 2.69 -21.30
N GLU A 546 -25.00 2.11 -21.15
CA GLU A 546 -24.40 1.82 -19.84
C GLU A 546 -23.14 2.65 -19.62
N THR A 547 -22.88 3.03 -18.38
CA THR A 547 -21.64 3.69 -17.99
C THR A 547 -21.27 3.34 -16.56
N TRP A 548 -19.99 3.51 -16.23
CA TRP A 548 -19.53 3.49 -14.86
C TRP A 548 -18.37 4.45 -14.70
N PHE A 549 -18.26 5.03 -13.50
CA PHE A 549 -17.22 6.00 -13.15
C PHE A 549 -17.02 6.04 -11.62
N SER A 550 -15.88 6.58 -11.20
CA SER A 550 -15.50 6.75 -9.80
C SER A 550 -16.47 7.62 -9.01
N ALA A 551 -16.53 7.46 -7.69
CA ALA A 551 -17.31 8.36 -6.83
C ALA A 551 -16.84 9.83 -6.84
N ALA A 552 -15.59 10.09 -7.23
CA ALA A 552 -15.07 11.44 -7.46
C ALA A 552 -15.76 12.18 -8.62
N GLY A 553 -16.53 11.49 -9.46
CA GLY A 553 -17.38 12.12 -10.47
C GLY A 553 -18.71 12.54 -9.87
N SER A 554 -19.22 13.73 -10.22
CA SER A 554 -20.54 14.19 -9.75
C SER A 554 -21.66 13.36 -10.40
N PRO A 555 -22.34 12.46 -9.66
CA PRO A 555 -23.41 11.62 -10.23
C PRO A 555 -24.64 12.44 -10.61
N HIS A 556 -24.80 13.63 -10.01
CA HIS A 556 -25.96 14.48 -10.17
C HIS A 556 -26.26 14.81 -11.65
N ILE A 557 -25.22 15.14 -12.43
CA ILE A 557 -25.38 15.46 -13.86
C ILE A 557 -25.92 14.25 -14.62
N ILE A 558 -25.34 13.07 -14.41
CA ILE A 558 -25.74 11.84 -15.11
C ILE A 558 -27.17 11.42 -14.73
N GLU A 559 -27.53 11.56 -13.45
CA GLU A 559 -28.88 11.30 -12.96
C GLU A 559 -29.91 12.29 -13.50
N ALA A 560 -29.57 13.58 -13.56
CA ALA A 560 -30.41 14.62 -14.17
C ALA A 560 -30.67 14.37 -15.65
N LEU A 561 -29.68 13.81 -16.37
CA LEU A 561 -29.83 13.36 -17.76
C LEU A 561 -30.70 12.09 -17.91
N GLY A 562 -31.19 11.50 -16.82
CA GLY A 562 -32.12 10.38 -16.83
C GLY A 562 -31.49 9.00 -16.74
N PHE A 563 -30.19 8.91 -16.45
CA PHE A 563 -29.57 7.62 -16.13
C PHE A 563 -30.05 7.12 -14.76
N LYS A 564 -30.21 5.81 -14.64
CA LYS A 564 -30.62 5.16 -13.41
C LYS A 564 -29.50 4.30 -12.86
N ALA A 565 -29.21 4.44 -11.57
CA ALA A 565 -28.21 3.64 -10.88
C ALA A 565 -28.48 2.15 -11.06
N GLN A 566 -27.41 1.38 -11.21
CA GLN A 566 -27.42 -0.08 -11.35
C GLN A 566 -26.52 -0.70 -10.26
N PRO A 567 -26.65 -2.01 -10.00
CA PRO A 567 -25.66 -2.74 -9.22
C PRO A 567 -24.28 -2.72 -9.90
N ARG A 568 -23.22 -2.74 -9.08
CA ARG A 568 -21.85 -2.87 -9.59
C ARG A 568 -21.65 -4.23 -10.24
N PRO A 569 -20.92 -4.31 -11.37
CA PRO A 569 -20.54 -5.58 -11.93
C PRO A 569 -19.55 -6.30 -11.01
N ASP A 570 -19.63 -7.62 -10.98
CA ASP A 570 -18.77 -8.50 -10.18
C ASP A 570 -17.50 -8.96 -10.91
N TYR A 571 -17.40 -8.67 -12.21
CA TYR A 571 -16.28 -9.09 -13.06
C TYR A 571 -15.02 -8.21 -12.91
N MET A 572 -15.11 -7.07 -12.22
CA MET A 572 -14.04 -6.08 -12.13
C MET A 572 -13.98 -5.42 -10.76
N ILE A 573 -12.76 -5.25 -10.25
CA ILE A 573 -12.48 -4.53 -9.01
C ILE A 573 -11.47 -3.42 -9.34
N PRO A 574 -11.87 -2.16 -9.43
CA PRO A 574 -10.93 -1.04 -9.52
C PRO A 574 -10.00 -1.05 -8.31
N VAL A 575 -8.70 -0.93 -8.55
CA VAL A 575 -7.67 -0.92 -7.51
C VAL A 575 -6.65 0.17 -7.72
N PHE A 576 -5.95 0.54 -6.65
CA PHE A 576 -4.80 1.41 -6.67
C PHE A 576 -3.71 0.97 -5.67
N ARG A 577 -2.52 1.54 -5.85
CA ARG A 577 -1.42 1.55 -4.88
C ARG A 577 -0.68 2.86 -4.98
N VAL A 578 -0.34 3.42 -3.82
CA VAL A 578 0.33 4.72 -3.70
C VAL A 578 1.82 4.56 -3.41
N PHE A 579 2.61 5.47 -3.95
CA PHE A 579 4.06 5.54 -3.80
C PHE A 579 4.58 6.94 -3.43
N HIS A 580 3.69 7.94 -3.38
CA HIS A 580 4.03 9.27 -2.88
C HIS A 580 3.67 9.39 -1.39
N PRO A 581 4.60 9.88 -0.53
CA PRO A 581 4.40 9.90 0.93
C PRO A 581 3.25 10.82 1.37
N ASP A 582 3.03 11.93 0.68
CA ASP A 582 1.98 12.90 1.03
C ASP A 582 0.59 12.53 0.47
N LEU A 583 0.49 11.40 -0.22
CA LEU A 583 -0.74 11.02 -0.90
C LEU A 583 -1.50 10.02 -0.02
N ASP A 584 -2.48 10.54 0.73
CA ASP A 584 -3.28 9.76 1.66
C ASP A 584 -4.19 8.75 0.93
N LEU A 585 -4.32 7.54 1.51
CA LEU A 585 -5.08 6.45 0.91
C LEU A 585 -6.59 6.72 0.90
N GLN A 586 -7.14 7.26 1.99
CA GLN A 586 -8.57 7.55 2.10
C GLN A 586 -8.95 8.73 1.20
N TRP A 587 -8.08 9.74 1.16
CA TRP A 587 -8.24 10.87 0.26
C TRP A 587 -8.22 10.43 -1.20
N LEU A 588 -7.24 9.62 -1.64
CA LEU A 588 -7.19 9.14 -3.02
C LEU A 588 -8.44 8.35 -3.37
N ASP A 589 -8.85 7.42 -2.50
CA ASP A 589 -10.05 6.60 -2.71
C ASP A 589 -11.29 7.45 -3.01
N ALA A 590 -11.46 8.57 -2.30
CA ALA A 590 -12.57 9.49 -2.50
C ALA A 590 -12.41 10.46 -3.68
N ASN A 591 -11.18 10.75 -4.13
CA ASN A 591 -10.89 11.90 -5.02
C ASN A 591 -10.33 11.54 -6.40
N PHE A 592 -9.94 10.28 -6.65
CA PHE A 592 -9.43 9.90 -7.97
C PHE A 592 -10.56 9.70 -8.99
N TYR A 593 -10.65 10.62 -9.95
CA TYR A 593 -11.63 10.61 -11.02
C TYR A 593 -11.21 9.69 -12.18
N TYR A 594 -12.02 8.66 -12.40
CA TYR A 594 -11.89 7.74 -13.52
C TYR A 594 -13.25 7.38 -14.14
N THR A 595 -13.24 7.09 -15.43
CA THR A 595 -14.38 6.61 -16.22
C THR A 595 -14.03 5.26 -16.86
N MET A 596 -14.93 4.71 -17.67
CA MET A 596 -14.64 3.54 -18.51
C MET A 596 -13.38 3.73 -19.38
N ALA A 597 -13.07 4.97 -19.78
CA ALA A 597 -11.87 5.32 -20.54
C ALA A 597 -10.55 4.87 -19.89
N ASP A 598 -10.52 4.85 -18.56
CA ASP A 598 -9.33 4.53 -17.79
C ASP A 598 -9.10 3.03 -17.63
N SER A 599 -9.99 2.19 -18.18
CA SER A 599 -9.87 0.72 -18.18
C SER A 599 -9.78 0.15 -19.59
N ASP A 600 -9.59 -1.17 -19.68
CA ASP A 600 -9.77 -1.97 -20.92
C ASP A 600 -11.10 -2.72 -20.98
N PHE A 601 -11.92 -2.66 -19.93
CA PHE A 601 -13.13 -3.44 -19.75
C PHE A 601 -14.34 -2.67 -20.28
N TYR A 602 -14.59 -2.76 -21.58
CA TYR A 602 -15.79 -2.25 -22.21
C TYR A 602 -15.93 -2.76 -23.64
#